data_AF-A0A496TLX0-F1
#
_entry.id   AF-A0A496TLX0-F1
#
_cell.length_a   1.000
_cell.length_b   1.000
_cell.length_c   1.000
_cell.angle_alpha   90.00
_cell.angle_beta   90.00
_cell.angle_gamma   90.00
#
_symmetry.space_group_name_H-M   'P 1'
#
loop_
_entity.id
_entity.type
_entity.pdbx_description
1 polymer ?
#
loop_
_entity_poly.entity_id
_entity_poly.type
_entity_poly.pdbx_seq_one_letter_code
_entity_poly.pdbx_strand_id
1 'polypeptide(L)'
;MKKIILIAVVLIMTNYNNLLSQQNESSLSITILFDNYIYKSYIKAGWGFSCLVKFNGNTILFDTGNSGESLLYNMKKLDVNIQDIDAVVISHSHYDHTGGLLAFLKEKSDIPVYVPSSFEPELQKKLKGRKINIIPVKKPIKIFKYVYTTGELGDRIKEESLILDTGLGLVVITGCAHPGIVKILKKSKEIIDKDIYLVLGGFHLRDKSSSEIKKIISEFRKIGVLKVGPTHCTGDLAIRMFREEYGENCISLGVGRILKFDEELKKVKTQLNTKTEKEKRNLKSENEERIIKINGKNIVITGSLTIREVEKLTGVPARYILRKLGIPENISKNMNYGRLRKVYNFQIQDVRRYIREYLKSK
;
A
#
# COMPACT_ATOMS: atom_id res chain seq x y z
N MET A 1 31.16 -33.14 -17.59
CA MET A 1 30.60 -33.00 -16.23
C MET A 1 30.37 -31.54 -15.80
N LYS A 2 31.39 -30.66 -15.76
CA LYS A 2 31.21 -29.25 -15.30
C LYS A 2 30.18 -28.41 -16.07
N LYS A 3 30.08 -28.55 -17.41
CA LYS A 3 29.07 -27.85 -18.23
C LYS A 3 27.62 -28.31 -17.95
N ILE A 4 27.42 -29.59 -17.65
CA ILE A 4 26.09 -30.15 -17.34
C ILE A 4 25.61 -29.68 -15.96
N ILE A 5 26.52 -29.62 -14.98
CA ILE A 5 26.23 -29.08 -13.64
C ILE A 5 25.88 -27.59 -13.71
N LEU A 6 26.60 -26.80 -14.52
CA LEU A 6 26.31 -25.37 -14.70
C LEU A 6 24.93 -25.13 -15.33
N ILE A 7 24.56 -25.91 -16.35
CA ILE A 7 23.24 -25.82 -17.00
C ILE A 7 22.12 -26.23 -16.03
N ALA A 8 22.33 -27.28 -15.23
CA ALA A 8 21.37 -27.71 -14.21
C ALA A 8 21.18 -26.66 -13.10
N VAL A 9 22.26 -26.03 -12.62
CA VAL A 9 22.19 -24.96 -11.61
C VAL A 9 21.49 -23.71 -12.18
N VAL A 10 21.75 -23.35 -13.44
CA VAL A 10 21.05 -22.24 -14.11
C VAL A 10 19.56 -22.56 -14.29
N LEU A 11 19.19 -23.77 -14.70
CA LEU A 11 17.79 -24.18 -14.83
C LEU A 11 17.06 -24.20 -13.48
N ILE A 12 17.72 -24.69 -12.42
CA ILE A 12 17.17 -24.68 -11.05
C ILE A 12 17.01 -23.23 -10.55
N MET A 13 18.00 -22.35 -10.78
CA MET A 13 17.91 -20.93 -10.43
C MET A 13 16.82 -20.20 -11.22
N THR A 14 16.66 -20.51 -12.51
CA THR A 14 15.60 -19.93 -13.36
C THR A 14 14.22 -20.42 -12.91
N ASN A 15 14.07 -21.71 -12.58
CA ASN A 15 12.82 -22.25 -12.02
C ASN A 15 12.51 -21.71 -10.62
N TYR A 16 13.53 -21.54 -9.77
CA TYR A 16 13.35 -20.98 -8.43
C TYR A 16 12.96 -19.50 -8.49
N ASN A 17 13.57 -18.73 -9.40
CA ASN A 17 13.17 -17.35 -9.68
C ASN A 17 11.77 -17.27 -10.31
N ASN A 18 11.39 -18.20 -11.19
CA ASN A 18 10.04 -18.29 -11.73
C ASN A 18 9.00 -18.62 -10.64
N LEU A 19 9.29 -19.55 -9.72
CA LEU A 19 8.44 -19.84 -8.56
C LEU A 19 8.33 -18.65 -7.60
N LEU A 20 9.43 -17.92 -7.34
CA LEU A 20 9.41 -16.69 -6.55
C LEU A 20 8.68 -15.54 -7.25
N SER A 21 8.67 -15.53 -8.59
CA SER A 21 7.93 -14.55 -9.38
C SER A 21 6.43 -14.86 -9.43
N GLN A 22 6.05 -16.15 -9.45
CA GLN A 22 4.65 -16.58 -9.35
C GLN A 22 4.07 -16.41 -7.94
N GLN A 23 4.88 -16.52 -6.88
CA GLN A 23 4.43 -16.22 -5.51
C GLN A 23 4.41 -14.71 -5.15
N ASN A 24 4.75 -13.82 -6.09
CA ASN A 24 4.72 -12.37 -5.88
C ASN A 24 3.75 -11.64 -6.82
N GLU A 25 2.70 -12.30 -7.29
CA GLU A 25 1.57 -11.58 -7.88
C GLU A 25 0.74 -10.95 -6.77
N SER A 26 0.96 -9.66 -6.55
CA SER A 26 0.03 -8.80 -5.81
C SER A 26 -1.27 -8.73 -6.59
N SER A 27 -2.15 -9.69 -6.35
CA SER A 27 -3.52 -9.69 -6.82
C SER A 27 -4.39 -9.00 -5.78
N LEU A 28 -5.39 -8.26 -6.26
CA LEU A 28 -6.40 -7.66 -5.40
C LEU A 28 -7.76 -7.86 -6.05
N SER A 29 -8.66 -8.51 -5.32
CA SER A 29 -10.07 -8.51 -5.64
C SER A 29 -10.94 -8.24 -4.43
N ILE A 30 -12.05 -7.54 -4.67
CA ILE A 30 -13.04 -7.19 -3.64
C ILE A 30 -14.41 -7.59 -4.17
N THR A 31 -15.11 -8.46 -3.45
CA THR A 31 -16.44 -8.95 -3.84
C THR A 31 -17.47 -8.49 -2.82
N ILE A 32 -18.49 -7.75 -3.24
CA ILE A 32 -19.57 -7.32 -2.36
C ILE A 32 -20.53 -8.49 -2.15
N LEU A 33 -20.57 -9.01 -0.92
CA LEU A 33 -21.34 -10.19 -0.53
C LEU A 33 -22.69 -9.84 0.07
N PHE A 34 -22.83 -8.63 0.62
CA PHE A 34 -24.06 -8.14 1.21
C PHE A 34 -24.17 -6.64 1.02
N ASP A 35 -25.32 -6.17 0.53
CA ASP A 35 -25.63 -4.75 0.33
C ASP A 35 -27.14 -4.58 0.15
N ASN A 36 -27.66 -3.38 0.40
CA ASN A 36 -29.02 -2.99 0.01
C ASN A 36 -29.13 -2.57 -1.45
N TYR A 37 -28.02 -2.24 -2.11
CA TYR A 37 -27.98 -2.00 -3.56
C TYR A 37 -27.71 -3.30 -4.32
N ILE A 38 -28.42 -3.52 -5.43
CA ILE A 38 -28.27 -4.72 -6.26
C ILE A 38 -27.33 -4.42 -7.42
N TYR A 39 -26.28 -5.24 -7.57
CA TYR A 39 -25.45 -5.24 -8.79
C TYR A 39 -25.75 -6.45 -9.69
N LYS A 40 -26.02 -7.62 -9.09
CA LYS A 40 -26.48 -8.82 -9.81
C LYS A 40 -27.83 -9.27 -9.27
N SER A 41 -28.84 -9.33 -10.12
CA SER A 41 -30.24 -9.59 -9.74
C SER A 41 -30.51 -10.97 -9.15
N TYR A 42 -29.64 -11.96 -9.38
CA TYR A 42 -29.79 -13.32 -8.85
C TYR A 42 -29.19 -13.52 -7.44
N ILE A 43 -28.68 -12.44 -6.84
CA ILE A 43 -28.06 -12.41 -5.51
C ILE A 43 -29.04 -11.76 -4.51
N LYS A 44 -29.11 -12.24 -3.26
CA LYS A 44 -30.02 -11.70 -2.24
C LYS A 44 -29.46 -10.38 -1.68
N ALA A 45 -30.19 -9.28 -1.88
CA ALA A 45 -29.91 -8.00 -1.23
C ALA A 45 -30.62 -7.91 0.14
N GLY A 46 -30.11 -7.03 0.99
CA GLY A 46 -30.71 -6.73 2.29
C GLY A 46 -30.02 -5.54 2.96
N TRP A 47 -30.66 -4.95 3.96
CA TRP A 47 -30.05 -3.86 4.72
C TRP A 47 -28.82 -4.36 5.48
N GLY A 48 -27.63 -3.92 5.06
CA GLY A 48 -26.35 -4.26 5.68
C GLY A 48 -25.21 -4.19 4.70
N PHE A 49 -24.00 -4.50 5.16
CA PHE A 49 -22.81 -4.54 4.33
C PHE A 49 -21.94 -5.76 4.65
N SER A 50 -21.33 -6.32 3.61
CA SER A 50 -20.24 -7.29 3.73
C SER A 50 -19.47 -7.36 2.42
N CYS A 51 -18.15 -7.51 2.49
CA CYS A 51 -17.34 -7.82 1.33
C CYS A 51 -16.24 -8.84 1.63
N LEU A 52 -15.89 -9.61 0.60
CA LEU A 52 -14.73 -10.49 0.61
C LEU A 52 -13.55 -9.76 -0.05
N VAL A 53 -12.42 -9.69 0.65
CA VAL A 53 -11.18 -9.10 0.15
C VAL A 53 -10.16 -10.21 -0.05
N LYS A 54 -9.71 -10.44 -1.28
CA LYS A 54 -8.55 -11.30 -1.57
C LYS A 54 -7.37 -10.41 -1.92
N PHE A 55 -6.31 -10.44 -1.12
CA PHE A 55 -5.14 -9.60 -1.31
C PHE A 55 -3.85 -10.29 -0.86
N ASN A 56 -2.86 -10.35 -1.76
CA ASN A 56 -1.54 -10.95 -1.50
C ASN A 56 -1.63 -12.35 -0.86
N GLY A 57 -2.51 -13.20 -1.39
CA GLY A 57 -2.70 -14.57 -0.93
C GLY A 57 -3.54 -14.75 0.35
N ASN A 58 -4.04 -13.67 0.96
CA ASN A 58 -4.95 -13.76 2.10
C ASN A 58 -6.39 -13.40 1.67
N THR A 59 -7.37 -14.07 2.26
CA THR A 59 -8.80 -13.82 2.07
C THR A 59 -9.44 -13.38 3.38
N ILE A 60 -10.04 -12.19 3.37
CA ILE A 60 -10.66 -11.57 4.55
C ILE A 60 -12.15 -11.36 4.28
N LEU A 61 -12.98 -11.78 5.21
CA LEU A 61 -14.38 -11.38 5.26
C LEU A 61 -14.51 -10.11 6.10
N PHE A 62 -14.91 -9.01 5.49
CA PHE A 62 -15.18 -7.75 6.18
C PHE A 62 -16.68 -7.55 6.33
N ASP A 63 -17.16 -7.47 7.57
CA ASP A 63 -18.57 -7.51 7.97
C ASP A 63 -19.35 -8.72 7.43
N THR A 64 -20.61 -8.88 7.87
CA THR A 64 -21.42 -10.10 7.64
C THR A 64 -22.87 -9.83 7.28
N GLY A 65 -23.25 -8.57 7.02
CA GLY A 65 -24.64 -8.20 6.73
C GLY A 65 -25.59 -8.46 7.90
N ASN A 66 -26.90 -8.39 7.64
CA ASN A 66 -27.94 -8.65 8.64
C ASN A 66 -28.44 -10.10 8.69
N SER A 67 -28.08 -10.96 7.73
CA SER A 67 -28.68 -12.29 7.59
C SER A 67 -27.64 -13.32 7.20
N GLY A 68 -27.39 -14.27 8.11
CA GLY A 68 -26.51 -15.41 7.83
C GLY A 68 -26.97 -16.27 6.66
N GLU A 69 -28.27 -16.50 6.51
CA GLU A 69 -28.81 -17.26 5.38
C GLU A 69 -28.50 -16.58 4.04
N SER A 70 -28.72 -15.26 3.96
CA SER A 70 -28.46 -14.51 2.73
C SER A 70 -26.97 -14.40 2.45
N LEU A 71 -26.13 -14.20 3.48
CA LEU A 71 -24.67 -14.19 3.34
C LEU A 71 -24.15 -15.51 2.76
N LEU A 72 -24.52 -16.65 3.37
CA LEU A 72 -24.07 -17.97 2.94
C LEU A 72 -24.62 -18.33 1.55
N TYR A 73 -25.87 -17.97 1.26
CA TYR A 73 -26.46 -18.11 -0.08
C TYR A 73 -25.67 -17.32 -1.13
N ASN A 74 -25.35 -16.06 -0.83
CA ASN A 74 -24.60 -15.18 -1.74
C ASN A 74 -23.17 -15.69 -1.97
N MET A 75 -22.49 -16.14 -0.91
CA MET A 75 -21.16 -16.78 -1.03
C MET A 75 -21.22 -17.97 -1.99
N LYS A 76 -22.18 -18.88 -1.81
CA LYS A 76 -22.36 -20.04 -2.70
C LYS A 76 -22.64 -19.61 -4.16
N LYS A 77 -23.49 -18.60 -4.38
CA LYS A 77 -23.82 -18.11 -5.73
C LYS A 77 -22.70 -17.34 -6.42
N LEU A 78 -21.75 -16.82 -5.65
CA LEU A 78 -20.57 -16.10 -6.14
C LEU A 78 -19.31 -16.96 -6.14
N ASP A 79 -19.45 -18.27 -5.93
CA ASP A 79 -18.34 -19.23 -5.89
C ASP A 79 -17.27 -18.88 -4.85
N VAL A 80 -17.73 -18.41 -3.68
CA VAL A 80 -16.89 -18.14 -2.52
C VAL A 80 -16.93 -19.36 -1.61
N ASN A 81 -15.79 -20.04 -1.51
CA ASN A 81 -15.58 -21.09 -0.53
C ASN A 81 -15.24 -20.48 0.84
N ILE A 82 -16.04 -20.82 1.85
CA ILE A 82 -15.82 -20.36 3.23
C ILE A 82 -14.48 -20.86 3.78
N GLN A 83 -14.04 -22.04 3.35
CA GLN A 83 -12.80 -22.65 3.83
C GLN A 83 -11.56 -21.88 3.38
N ASP A 84 -11.66 -21.04 2.34
CA ASP A 84 -10.55 -20.21 1.86
C ASP A 84 -10.40 -18.90 2.66
N ILE A 85 -11.31 -18.59 3.60
CA ILE A 85 -11.28 -17.35 4.38
C ILE A 85 -10.32 -17.51 5.55
N ASP A 86 -9.35 -16.60 5.65
CA ASP A 86 -8.27 -16.63 6.65
C ASP A 86 -8.58 -15.81 7.89
N ALA A 87 -9.43 -14.78 7.76
CA ALA A 87 -9.83 -13.92 8.87
C ALA A 87 -11.20 -13.28 8.65
N VAL A 88 -11.85 -12.92 9.76
CA VAL A 88 -13.03 -12.03 9.76
C VAL A 88 -12.66 -10.72 10.43
N VAL A 89 -13.08 -9.60 9.85
CA VAL A 89 -12.99 -8.27 10.46
C VAL A 89 -14.38 -7.68 10.55
N ILE A 90 -14.80 -7.30 11.74
CA ILE A 90 -16.08 -6.60 11.97
C ILE A 90 -15.78 -5.13 12.16
N SER A 91 -16.49 -4.26 11.44
CA SER A 91 -16.33 -2.82 11.52
C SER A 91 -16.87 -2.27 12.85
N HIS A 92 -18.10 -2.62 13.23
CA HIS A 92 -18.78 -2.16 14.44
C HIS A 92 -19.93 -3.10 14.87
N SER A 93 -20.57 -2.80 16.01
CA SER A 93 -21.50 -3.72 16.69
C SER A 93 -22.92 -3.80 16.11
N HIS A 94 -23.26 -2.99 15.10
CA HIS A 94 -24.63 -2.99 14.58
C HIS A 94 -25.01 -4.32 13.91
N TYR A 95 -26.29 -4.66 14.00
CA TYR A 95 -26.81 -5.95 13.55
C TYR A 95 -26.68 -6.13 12.04
N ASP A 96 -26.81 -5.06 11.27
CA ASP A 96 -26.67 -5.06 9.82
C ASP A 96 -25.22 -5.24 9.31
N HIS A 97 -24.27 -5.36 10.24
CA HIS A 97 -22.88 -5.73 9.98
C HIS A 97 -22.48 -7.05 10.66
N THR A 98 -23.19 -7.48 11.70
CA THR A 98 -22.85 -8.64 12.55
C THR A 98 -23.83 -9.80 12.45
N GLY A 99 -24.97 -9.62 11.79
CA GLY A 99 -26.08 -10.57 11.76
C GLY A 99 -25.75 -11.90 11.08
N GLY A 100 -24.80 -11.91 10.14
CA GLY A 100 -24.31 -13.13 9.50
C GLY A 100 -23.21 -13.87 10.26
N LEU A 101 -22.57 -13.24 11.24
CA LEU A 101 -21.36 -13.75 11.90
C LEU A 101 -21.58 -15.13 12.56
N LEU A 102 -22.67 -15.31 13.29
CA LEU A 102 -22.93 -16.59 13.96
C LEU A 102 -23.23 -17.74 12.99
N ALA A 103 -23.77 -17.46 11.81
CA ALA A 103 -23.99 -18.47 10.79
C ALA A 103 -22.67 -18.84 10.11
N PHE A 104 -21.85 -17.83 9.78
CA PHE A 104 -20.50 -18.04 9.28
C PHE A 104 -19.64 -18.88 10.25
N LEU A 105 -19.63 -18.53 11.54
CA LEU A 105 -18.82 -19.22 12.55
C LEU A 105 -19.28 -20.67 12.84
N LYS A 106 -20.47 -21.07 12.39
CA LYS A 106 -20.87 -22.49 12.42
C LYS A 106 -20.16 -23.31 11.34
N GLU A 107 -19.85 -22.69 10.20
CA GLU A 107 -19.18 -23.33 9.06
C GLU A 107 -17.64 -23.29 9.19
N LYS A 108 -17.10 -22.23 9.80
CA LYS A 108 -15.66 -22.07 10.04
C LYS A 108 -15.39 -21.23 11.29
N SER A 109 -14.71 -21.80 12.28
CA SER A 109 -14.48 -21.15 13.59
C SER A 109 -13.02 -21.09 14.02
N ASP A 110 -12.13 -21.79 13.34
CA ASP A 110 -10.70 -21.91 13.58
C ASP A 110 -9.87 -20.79 12.94
N ILE A 111 -10.41 -19.57 12.92
CA ILE A 111 -9.77 -18.38 12.36
C ILE A 111 -9.89 -17.17 13.29
N PRO A 112 -8.97 -16.20 13.18
CA PRO A 112 -9.09 -14.95 13.92
C PRO A 112 -10.31 -14.13 13.49
N VAL A 113 -11.04 -13.62 14.49
CA VAL A 113 -12.14 -12.66 14.33
C VAL A 113 -11.74 -11.35 14.99
N TYR A 114 -11.35 -10.37 14.17
CA TYR A 114 -10.98 -9.04 14.61
C TYR A 114 -12.24 -8.19 14.82
N VAL A 115 -12.36 -7.59 16.00
CA VAL A 115 -13.51 -6.76 16.37
C VAL A 115 -13.06 -5.55 17.19
N PRO A 116 -13.81 -4.44 17.19
CA PRO A 116 -13.61 -3.37 18.16
C PRO A 116 -13.60 -3.93 19.59
N SER A 117 -12.60 -3.55 20.38
CA SER A 117 -12.50 -3.90 21.80
C SER A 117 -13.76 -3.57 22.60
N SER A 118 -14.49 -2.52 22.22
CA SER A 118 -15.76 -2.13 22.82
C SER A 118 -16.92 -3.07 22.46
N PHE A 119 -16.82 -3.79 21.34
CA PHE A 119 -17.81 -4.77 20.91
C PHE A 119 -17.54 -6.17 21.45
N GLU A 120 -16.27 -6.49 21.75
CA GLU A 120 -15.85 -7.82 22.21
C GLU A 120 -16.72 -8.39 23.36
N PRO A 121 -17.03 -7.64 24.44
CA PRO A 121 -17.84 -8.18 25.53
C PRO A 121 -19.26 -8.55 25.13
N GLU A 122 -19.86 -7.80 24.19
CA GLU A 122 -21.19 -8.10 23.66
C GLU A 122 -21.14 -9.35 22.77
N LEU A 123 -20.10 -9.46 21.92
CA LEU A 123 -19.90 -10.62 21.06
C LEU A 123 -19.69 -11.91 21.88
N GLN A 124 -18.89 -11.86 22.94
CA GLN A 124 -18.67 -13.02 23.83
C GLN A 124 -20.00 -13.54 24.41
N LYS A 125 -20.89 -12.63 24.84
CA LYS A 125 -22.23 -13.01 25.32
C LYS A 125 -23.04 -13.70 24.23
N LYS A 126 -23.00 -13.20 22.99
CA LYS A 126 -23.69 -13.82 21.83
C LYS A 126 -23.13 -15.20 21.48
N LEU A 127 -21.84 -15.42 21.71
CA LEU A 127 -21.18 -16.69 21.43
C LEU A 127 -21.48 -17.80 22.46
N LYS A 128 -22.09 -17.48 23.61
CA LYS A 128 -22.54 -18.46 24.62
C LYS A 128 -21.46 -19.48 25.01
N GLY A 129 -20.21 -19.03 25.18
CA GLY A 129 -19.08 -19.89 25.60
C GLY A 129 -18.41 -20.70 24.48
N ARG A 130 -18.78 -20.49 23.21
CA ARG A 130 -18.02 -21.05 22.08
C ARG A 130 -16.59 -20.51 22.09
N LYS A 131 -15.62 -21.42 21.96
CA LYS A 131 -14.20 -21.06 21.84
C LYS A 131 -13.93 -20.53 20.42
N ILE A 132 -14.10 -19.22 20.24
CA ILE A 132 -13.72 -18.49 19.02
C ILE A 132 -12.47 -17.67 19.30
N ASN A 133 -11.54 -17.64 18.36
CA ASN A 133 -10.35 -16.79 18.45
C ASN A 133 -10.72 -15.32 18.16
N ILE A 134 -11.28 -14.63 19.16
CA ILE A 134 -11.59 -13.20 19.05
C ILE A 134 -10.34 -12.38 19.36
N ILE A 135 -10.02 -11.44 18.47
CA ILE A 135 -8.92 -10.49 18.64
C ILE A 135 -9.52 -9.10 18.82
N PRO A 136 -9.60 -8.58 20.07
CA PRO A 136 -10.07 -7.23 20.31
C PRO A 136 -9.07 -6.20 19.78
N VAL A 137 -9.56 -5.27 18.97
CA VAL A 137 -8.78 -4.21 18.34
C VAL A 137 -9.11 -2.89 19.01
N LYS A 138 -8.10 -2.21 19.57
CA LYS A 138 -8.25 -0.86 20.15
C LYS A 138 -7.45 0.19 19.40
N LYS A 139 -6.27 -0.20 18.94
CA LYS A 139 -5.31 0.63 18.20
C LYS A 139 -5.10 0.02 16.81
N PRO A 140 -4.52 0.77 15.85
CA PRO A 140 -4.15 0.20 14.57
C PRO A 140 -3.31 -1.06 14.74
N ILE A 141 -3.68 -2.12 14.04
CA ILE A 141 -2.92 -3.36 13.98
C ILE A 141 -2.71 -3.77 12.53
N LYS A 142 -1.61 -4.49 12.30
CA LYS A 142 -1.35 -5.18 11.04
C LYS A 142 -1.87 -6.61 11.17
N ILE A 143 -2.90 -6.98 10.39
CA ILE A 143 -3.48 -8.33 10.44
C ILE A 143 -2.74 -9.29 9.50
N PHE A 144 -2.30 -8.80 8.33
CA PHE A 144 -1.47 -9.54 7.37
C PHE A 144 -0.42 -8.63 6.73
N LYS A 145 0.44 -9.19 5.89
CA LYS A 145 1.37 -8.38 5.09
C LYS A 145 0.57 -7.40 4.23
N TYR A 146 0.80 -6.10 4.44
CA TYR A 146 0.12 -5.01 3.75
C TYR A 146 -1.38 -4.85 4.07
N VAL A 147 -1.89 -5.49 5.12
CA VAL A 147 -3.29 -5.33 5.56
C VAL A 147 -3.33 -4.89 7.01
N TYR A 148 -4.06 -3.81 7.26
CA TYR A 148 -4.14 -3.16 8.56
C TYR A 148 -5.59 -2.83 8.89
N THR A 149 -5.87 -2.63 10.17
CA THR A 149 -7.10 -1.95 10.59
C THR A 149 -6.77 -0.61 11.21
N THR A 150 -7.72 0.33 11.21
CA THR A 150 -7.56 1.64 11.85
C THR A 150 -7.51 1.57 13.38
N GLY A 151 -7.90 0.43 13.96
CA GLY A 151 -8.40 0.38 15.32
C GLY A 151 -9.67 1.20 15.52
N GLU A 152 -10.09 1.35 16.77
CA GLU A 152 -11.33 2.02 17.11
C GLU A 152 -11.26 3.52 16.89
N LEU A 153 -12.25 4.02 16.16
CA LEU A 153 -12.53 5.43 15.98
C LEU A 153 -13.97 5.72 16.41
N GLY A 154 -14.26 6.99 16.72
CA GLY A 154 -15.59 7.45 17.12
C GLY A 154 -15.77 7.51 18.63
N ASP A 155 -16.87 8.12 19.08
CA ASP A 155 -17.16 8.32 20.51
C ASP A 155 -18.35 7.46 20.94
N ARG A 156 -19.50 7.65 20.30
CA ARG A 156 -20.74 6.90 20.58
C ARG A 156 -20.71 5.48 20.00
N ILE A 157 -20.42 5.38 18.71
CA ILE A 157 -20.24 4.10 18.01
C ILE A 157 -18.77 4.00 17.68
N LYS A 158 -18.11 3.00 18.27
CA LYS A 158 -16.73 2.66 17.96
C LYS A 158 -16.72 1.81 16.71
N GLU A 159 -15.90 2.21 15.75
CA GLU A 159 -15.80 1.56 14.46
C GLU A 159 -14.34 1.44 14.03
N GLU A 160 -13.97 0.31 13.43
CA GLU A 160 -12.71 0.14 12.71
C GLU A 160 -12.94 -0.02 11.20
N SER A 161 -11.92 0.30 10.42
CA SER A 161 -11.92 0.17 8.96
C SER A 161 -10.68 -0.58 8.50
N LEU A 162 -10.79 -1.27 7.37
CA LEU A 162 -9.69 -2.02 6.76
C LEU A 162 -8.87 -1.11 5.86
N ILE A 163 -7.55 -1.23 5.92
CA ILE A 163 -6.60 -0.51 5.05
C ILE A 163 -5.74 -1.55 4.34
N LEU A 164 -5.77 -1.53 3.01
CA LEU A 164 -4.87 -2.32 2.16
C LEU A 164 -3.78 -1.39 1.62
N ASP A 165 -2.53 -1.71 1.94
CA ASP A 165 -1.36 -1.01 1.41
C ASP A 165 -0.97 -1.60 0.05
N THR A 166 -1.50 -1.04 -1.03
CA THR A 166 -1.30 -1.58 -2.39
C THR A 166 -0.23 -0.81 -3.17
N GLY A 167 0.18 -1.36 -4.32
CA GLY A 167 1.03 -0.65 -5.28
C GLY A 167 0.34 0.57 -5.92
N LEU A 168 -0.98 0.64 -5.91
CA LEU A 168 -1.77 1.75 -6.47
C LEU A 168 -1.93 2.93 -5.49
N GLY A 169 -1.63 2.70 -4.20
CA GLY A 169 -2.04 3.55 -3.08
C GLY A 169 -2.91 2.77 -2.09
N LEU A 170 -3.43 3.46 -1.07
CA LEU A 170 -4.26 2.84 -0.05
C LEU A 170 -5.65 2.52 -0.62
N VAL A 171 -6.13 1.31 -0.31
CA VAL A 171 -7.56 0.98 -0.42
C VAL A 171 -8.14 0.95 0.99
N VAL A 172 -9.12 1.80 1.26
CA VAL A 172 -9.78 1.91 2.56
C VAL A 172 -11.21 1.39 2.44
N ILE A 173 -11.56 0.43 3.31
CA ILE A 173 -12.88 -0.20 3.36
C ILE A 173 -13.50 0.09 4.72
N THR A 174 -14.72 0.63 4.71
CA THR A 174 -15.47 1.00 5.92
C THR A 174 -16.82 0.29 5.95
N GLY A 175 -17.36 0.05 7.15
CA GLY A 175 -18.71 -0.49 7.32
C GLY A 175 -19.75 0.60 7.12
N CYS A 176 -19.82 1.52 8.08
CA CYS A 176 -20.74 2.66 8.05
C CYS A 176 -20.04 4.02 8.08
N ALA A 177 -18.83 4.12 8.62
CA ALA A 177 -18.13 5.36 8.89
C ALA A 177 -18.84 6.28 9.91
N HIS A 178 -19.39 5.73 11.00
CA HIS A 178 -19.98 6.50 12.11
C HIS A 178 -19.05 7.58 12.67
N PRO A 179 -17.72 7.38 12.78
CA PRO A 179 -16.79 8.42 13.22
C PRO A 179 -16.63 9.60 12.24
N GLY A 180 -17.22 9.50 11.05
CA GLY A 180 -17.07 10.38 9.91
C GLY A 180 -16.01 9.87 8.94
N ILE A 181 -16.39 9.66 7.68
CA ILE A 181 -15.52 9.08 6.67
C ILE A 181 -14.21 9.89 6.47
N VAL A 182 -14.24 11.22 6.49
CA VAL A 182 -13.03 12.07 6.40
C VAL A 182 -12.06 11.80 7.56
N LYS A 183 -12.56 11.53 8.76
CA LYS A 183 -11.74 11.20 9.94
C LYS A 183 -11.04 9.86 9.75
N ILE A 184 -11.74 8.87 9.20
CA ILE A 184 -11.17 7.56 8.85
C ILE A 184 -10.05 7.73 7.83
N LEU A 185 -10.26 8.51 6.76
CA LEU A 185 -9.24 8.71 5.72
C LEU A 185 -7.98 9.40 6.25
N LYS A 186 -8.15 10.45 7.07
CA LYS A 186 -7.02 11.09 7.75
C LYS A 186 -6.27 10.10 8.64
N LYS A 187 -7.01 9.27 9.40
CA LYS A 187 -6.39 8.23 10.21
C LYS A 187 -5.63 7.19 9.38
N SER A 188 -6.16 6.79 8.23
CA SER A 188 -5.48 5.86 7.33
C SER A 188 -4.16 6.42 6.82
N LYS A 189 -4.09 7.72 6.46
CA LYS A 189 -2.84 8.39 6.06
C LYS A 189 -1.86 8.56 7.22
N GLU A 190 -2.34 8.74 8.46
CA GLU A 190 -1.48 8.74 9.65
C GLU A 190 -0.83 7.37 9.89
N ILE A 191 -1.55 6.28 9.64
CA ILE A 191 -1.04 4.91 9.83
C ILE A 191 -0.05 4.55 8.70
N ILE A 192 -0.36 4.93 7.47
CA ILE A 192 0.45 4.67 6.29
C ILE A 192 0.51 5.94 5.44
N ASP A 193 1.68 6.55 5.36
CA ASP A 193 1.90 7.78 4.58
C ASP A 193 1.92 7.47 3.08
N LYS A 194 0.73 7.30 2.50
CA LYS A 194 0.47 7.06 1.08
C LYS A 194 -0.82 7.75 0.63
N ASP A 195 -0.91 7.99 -0.66
CA ASP A 195 -2.16 8.46 -1.27
C ASP A 195 -3.23 7.39 -1.29
N ILE A 196 -4.49 7.84 -1.24
CA ILE A 196 -5.64 6.95 -1.18
C ILE A 196 -6.15 6.72 -2.60
N TYR A 197 -5.96 5.48 -3.07
CA TYR A 197 -6.41 5.05 -4.38
C TYR A 197 -7.92 4.84 -4.40
N LEU A 198 -8.49 4.15 -3.41
CA LEU A 198 -9.91 3.80 -3.36
C LEU A 198 -10.45 3.86 -1.94
N VAL A 199 -11.62 4.47 -1.78
CA VAL A 199 -12.43 4.40 -0.56
C VAL A 199 -13.76 3.74 -0.90
N LEU A 200 -14.16 2.67 -0.20
CA LEU A 200 -15.43 1.99 -0.46
C LEU A 200 -16.14 1.53 0.81
N GLY A 201 -17.46 1.40 0.73
CA GLY A 201 -18.32 0.97 1.84
C GLY A 201 -19.43 1.97 2.15
N GLY A 202 -20.01 1.87 3.35
CA GLY A 202 -20.99 2.84 3.85
C GLY A 202 -20.31 4.10 4.39
N PHE A 203 -20.81 5.27 4.01
CA PHE A 203 -20.26 6.57 4.46
C PHE A 203 -21.16 7.29 5.48
N HIS A 204 -22.31 6.71 5.83
CA HIS A 204 -23.32 7.24 6.76
C HIS A 204 -23.78 8.67 6.42
N LEU A 205 -24.15 8.89 5.15
CA LEU A 205 -24.52 10.21 4.63
C LEU A 205 -26.01 10.33 4.27
N ARG A 206 -26.81 9.26 4.45
CA ARG A 206 -28.22 9.21 4.05
C ARG A 206 -29.04 10.38 4.62
N ASP A 207 -28.80 10.74 5.88
CA ASP A 207 -29.56 11.77 6.59
C ASP A 207 -28.88 13.15 6.58
N LYS A 208 -27.81 13.32 5.78
CA LYS A 208 -27.08 14.59 5.67
C LYS A 208 -27.65 15.50 4.60
N SER A 209 -27.57 16.80 4.85
CA SER A 209 -27.92 17.82 3.86
C SER A 209 -26.95 17.79 2.67
N SER A 210 -27.42 18.26 1.51
CA SER A 210 -26.55 18.43 0.32
C SER A 210 -25.33 19.30 0.61
N SER A 211 -25.46 20.32 1.47
CA SER A 211 -24.35 21.19 1.87
C SER A 211 -23.26 20.44 2.65
N GLU A 212 -23.64 19.55 3.55
CA GLU A 212 -22.69 18.71 4.30
C GLU A 212 -22.02 17.68 3.40
N ILE A 213 -22.79 17.06 2.49
CA ILE A 213 -22.26 16.11 1.52
C ILE A 213 -21.24 16.81 0.61
N LYS A 214 -21.53 18.02 0.10
CA LYS A 214 -20.57 18.81 -0.70
C LYS A 214 -19.28 19.09 0.05
N LYS A 215 -19.36 19.44 1.34
CA LYS A 215 -18.18 19.66 2.19
C LYS A 215 -17.34 18.39 2.30
N ILE A 216 -17.98 17.23 2.53
CA ILE A 216 -17.28 15.94 2.62
C ILE A 216 -16.60 15.59 1.30
N ILE A 217 -17.30 15.74 0.17
CA ILE A 217 -16.74 15.52 -1.17
C ILE A 217 -15.52 16.43 -1.42
N SER A 218 -15.60 17.71 -1.05
CA SER A 218 -14.46 18.63 -1.15
C SER A 218 -13.27 18.17 -0.30
N GLU A 219 -13.51 17.65 0.90
CA GLU A 219 -12.43 17.11 1.74
C GLU A 219 -11.80 15.84 1.14
N PHE A 220 -12.58 14.97 0.49
CA PHE A 220 -12.02 13.82 -0.25
C PHE A 220 -11.06 14.28 -1.36
N ARG A 221 -11.45 15.31 -2.12
CA ARG A 221 -10.58 15.91 -3.15
C ARG A 221 -9.30 16.50 -2.57
N LYS A 222 -9.40 17.25 -1.47
CA LYS A 222 -8.22 17.80 -0.76
C LYS A 222 -7.28 16.72 -0.23
N ILE A 223 -7.83 15.61 0.26
CA ILE A 223 -7.04 14.46 0.73
C ILE A 223 -6.34 13.73 -0.44
N GLY A 224 -6.81 13.92 -1.67
CA GLY A 224 -6.28 13.26 -2.87
C GLY A 224 -6.86 11.87 -3.09
N VAL A 225 -8.11 11.61 -2.68
CA VAL A 225 -8.78 10.33 -2.96
C VAL A 225 -9.02 10.22 -4.46
N LEU A 226 -8.49 9.17 -5.09
CA LEU A 226 -8.60 8.98 -6.54
C LEU A 226 -9.95 8.37 -6.95
N LYS A 227 -10.36 7.27 -6.31
CA LYS A 227 -11.61 6.55 -6.59
C LYS A 227 -12.48 6.39 -5.35
N VAL A 228 -13.78 6.33 -5.56
CA VAL A 228 -14.78 6.14 -4.50
C VAL A 228 -15.79 5.06 -4.88
N GLY A 229 -16.25 4.30 -3.90
CA GLY A 229 -17.36 3.35 -4.02
C GLY A 229 -18.32 3.52 -2.84
N PRO A 230 -19.12 4.60 -2.82
CA PRO A 230 -20.15 4.79 -1.80
C PRO A 230 -21.28 3.76 -1.99
N THR A 231 -21.69 3.11 -0.91
CA THR A 231 -22.80 2.15 -0.93
C THR A 231 -23.53 2.10 0.41
N HIS A 232 -24.41 1.12 0.61
CA HIS A 232 -25.10 0.85 1.86
C HIS A 232 -25.80 2.10 2.47
N CYS A 233 -25.39 2.52 3.68
CA CYS A 233 -25.95 3.66 4.43
C CYS A 233 -25.57 5.04 3.86
N THR A 234 -24.85 5.10 2.73
CA THR A 234 -24.47 6.36 2.09
C THR A 234 -25.70 7.10 1.54
N GLY A 235 -26.67 6.38 0.98
CA GLY A 235 -27.91 6.94 0.45
C GLY A 235 -27.79 7.57 -0.94
N ASP A 236 -28.91 7.58 -1.67
CA ASP A 236 -28.96 7.89 -3.11
C ASP A 236 -28.50 9.30 -3.45
N LEU A 237 -28.85 10.29 -2.61
CA LEU A 237 -28.43 11.67 -2.79
C LEU A 237 -26.90 11.77 -2.77
N ALA A 238 -26.26 11.21 -1.74
CA ALA A 238 -24.81 11.26 -1.62
C ALA A 238 -24.12 10.46 -2.73
N ILE A 239 -24.61 9.26 -3.06
CA ILE A 239 -24.07 8.46 -4.17
C ILE A 239 -24.11 9.24 -5.48
N ARG A 240 -25.21 9.93 -5.78
CA ARG A 240 -25.34 10.77 -6.98
C ARG A 240 -24.31 11.91 -6.98
N MET A 241 -24.18 12.62 -5.87
CA MET A 241 -23.24 13.74 -5.77
C MET A 241 -21.77 13.29 -5.86
N PHE A 242 -21.41 12.15 -5.28
CA PHE A 242 -20.10 11.54 -5.49
C PHE A 242 -19.90 11.17 -6.96
N ARG A 243 -20.93 10.63 -7.64
CA ARG A 243 -20.85 10.28 -9.06
C ARG A 243 -20.69 11.51 -9.95
N GLU A 244 -21.42 12.59 -9.67
CA GLU A 244 -21.28 13.89 -10.36
C GLU A 244 -19.86 14.44 -10.21
N GLU A 245 -19.27 14.37 -9.00
CA GLU A 245 -17.92 14.86 -8.76
C GLU A 245 -16.83 13.95 -9.37
N TYR A 246 -16.94 12.64 -9.20
CA TYR A 246 -15.86 11.69 -9.53
C TYR A 246 -15.95 11.09 -10.93
N GLY A 247 -17.10 11.18 -11.61
CA GLY A 247 -17.31 10.59 -12.93
C GLY A 247 -16.99 9.09 -12.93
N GLU A 248 -16.13 8.66 -13.86
CA GLU A 248 -15.69 7.26 -13.98
C GLU A 248 -14.94 6.73 -12.74
N ASN A 249 -14.40 7.62 -11.90
CA ASN A 249 -13.76 7.25 -10.65
C ASN A 249 -14.76 6.99 -9.51
N CYS A 250 -16.06 7.17 -9.74
CA CYS A 250 -17.12 6.71 -8.84
C CYS A 250 -17.59 5.31 -9.25
N ILE A 251 -17.06 4.29 -8.58
CA ILE A 251 -17.36 2.88 -8.87
C ILE A 251 -18.75 2.55 -8.34
N SER A 252 -19.63 2.08 -9.22
CA SER A 252 -20.92 1.51 -8.80
C SER A 252 -20.71 0.21 -8.04
N LEU A 253 -21.26 0.16 -6.83
CA LEU A 253 -21.27 -1.01 -5.95
C LEU A 253 -22.68 -1.56 -5.79
N GLY A 254 -22.76 -2.69 -5.10
CA GLY A 254 -23.97 -3.44 -4.84
C GLY A 254 -23.67 -4.92 -4.75
N VAL A 255 -24.57 -5.68 -4.15
CA VAL A 255 -24.40 -7.10 -3.90
C VAL A 255 -24.15 -7.86 -5.22
N GLY A 256 -23.12 -8.71 -5.22
CA GLY A 256 -22.64 -9.45 -6.39
C GLY A 256 -21.63 -8.71 -7.27
N ARG A 257 -21.26 -7.46 -6.94
CA ARG A 257 -20.17 -6.74 -7.62
C ARG A 257 -18.83 -7.37 -7.26
N ILE A 258 -18.00 -7.61 -8.29
CA ILE A 258 -16.61 -8.06 -8.13
C ILE A 258 -15.70 -7.01 -8.76
N LEU A 259 -14.77 -6.47 -7.97
CA LEU A 259 -13.71 -5.58 -8.41
C LEU A 259 -12.41 -6.37 -8.51
N LYS A 260 -11.68 -6.25 -9.63
CA LYS A 260 -10.36 -6.86 -9.84
C LYS A 260 -9.40 -5.76 -10.26
N PHE A 261 -8.19 -5.76 -9.69
CA PHE A 261 -7.19 -4.70 -9.93
C PHE A 261 -5.86 -5.26 -10.46
N ASP A 262 -5.84 -6.52 -10.91
CA ASP A 262 -4.62 -7.23 -11.29
C ASP A 262 -3.90 -6.52 -12.45
N GLU A 263 -4.66 -6.00 -13.42
CA GLU A 263 -4.09 -5.28 -14.57
C GLU A 263 -3.50 -3.93 -14.18
N GLU A 264 -4.16 -3.16 -13.30
CA GLU A 264 -3.59 -1.92 -12.78
C GLU A 264 -2.32 -2.18 -11.94
N LEU A 265 -2.33 -3.22 -11.11
CA LEU A 265 -1.17 -3.61 -10.30
C LEU A 265 0.00 -4.08 -11.16
N LYS A 266 -0.26 -4.84 -12.24
CA LYS A 266 0.74 -5.22 -13.24
C LYS A 266 1.33 -3.99 -13.93
N LYS A 267 0.50 -3.03 -14.35
CA LYS A 267 0.96 -1.77 -14.99
C LYS A 267 1.91 -0.99 -14.08
N VAL A 268 1.56 -0.83 -12.80
CA VAL A 268 2.44 -0.15 -11.83
C VAL A 268 3.77 -0.88 -11.65
N LYS A 269 3.74 -2.22 -11.53
CA LYS A 269 4.97 -3.01 -11.43
C LYS A 269 5.87 -2.86 -12.65
N THR A 270 5.32 -2.89 -13.86
CA THR A 270 6.08 -2.67 -15.10
C THR A 270 6.70 -1.27 -15.14
N GLN A 271 5.96 -0.24 -14.73
CA GLN A 271 6.49 1.13 -14.64
C GLN A 271 7.59 1.28 -13.57
N LEU A 272 7.44 0.62 -12.43
CA LEU A 272 8.48 0.59 -11.40
C LEU A 272 9.73 -0.15 -11.87
N ASN A 273 9.57 -1.32 -12.50
CA ASN A 273 10.70 -2.09 -13.01
C ASN A 273 11.47 -1.32 -14.10
N THR A 274 10.78 -0.67 -15.02
CA THR A 274 11.42 0.18 -16.06
C THR A 274 12.12 1.40 -15.47
N LYS A 275 11.54 2.05 -14.45
CA LYS A 275 12.23 3.11 -13.67
C LYS A 275 13.46 2.58 -12.96
N THR A 276 13.34 1.43 -12.29
CA THR A 276 14.45 0.80 -11.55
C THR A 276 15.55 0.33 -12.50
N GLU A 277 15.24 -0.10 -13.73
CA GLU A 277 16.24 -0.42 -14.76
C GLU A 277 16.94 0.82 -15.30
N LYS A 278 16.21 1.93 -15.51
CA LYS A 278 16.78 3.23 -15.88
C LYS A 278 17.66 3.79 -14.76
N GLU A 279 17.24 3.66 -13.51
CA GLU A 279 18.02 4.02 -12.31
C GLU A 279 19.21 3.09 -12.11
N LYS A 280 19.08 1.77 -12.32
CA LYS A 280 20.20 0.82 -12.30
C LYS A 280 21.19 1.08 -13.42
N ARG A 281 20.76 1.49 -14.62
CA ARG A 281 21.64 1.95 -15.71
C ARG A 281 22.38 3.23 -15.31
N ASN A 282 21.69 4.20 -14.69
CA ASN A 282 22.30 5.43 -14.19
C ASN A 282 23.25 5.19 -13.00
N LEU A 283 22.97 4.23 -12.12
CA LEU A 283 23.84 3.80 -11.01
C LEU A 283 25.07 3.03 -11.51
N LYS A 284 24.95 2.27 -12.61
CA LYS A 284 26.08 1.60 -13.24
C LYS A 284 27.04 2.61 -13.88
N SER A 285 26.50 3.62 -14.59
CA SER A 285 27.33 4.71 -15.13
C SER A 285 27.93 5.58 -14.01
N GLU A 286 27.18 5.88 -12.93
CA GLU A 286 27.73 6.62 -11.78
C GLU A 286 28.81 5.84 -11.00
N ASN A 287 28.68 4.52 -10.84
CA ASN A 287 29.67 3.72 -10.13
C ASN A 287 30.95 3.49 -10.97
N GLU A 288 30.84 3.38 -12.29
CA GLU A 288 32.00 3.39 -13.18
C GLU A 288 32.69 4.76 -13.19
N GLU A 289 31.94 5.86 -13.07
CA GLU A 289 32.49 7.21 -12.94
C GLU A 289 33.11 7.53 -11.56
N ARG A 290 32.86 6.74 -10.51
CA ARG A 290 33.48 6.92 -9.19
C ARG A 290 34.91 6.39 -9.13
N ILE A 291 35.25 5.46 -10.02
CA ILE A 291 36.53 4.76 -10.05
C ILE A 291 37.45 5.45 -11.06
N ILE A 292 38.67 5.74 -10.64
CA ILE A 292 39.76 6.18 -11.50
C ILE A 292 40.82 5.08 -11.45
N LYS A 293 41.14 4.49 -12.61
CA LYS A 293 42.20 3.49 -12.75
C LYS A 293 43.55 4.18 -12.85
N ILE A 294 44.44 3.92 -11.91
CA ILE A 294 45.81 4.46 -11.89
C ILE A 294 46.76 3.30 -11.58
N ASN A 295 47.69 3.00 -12.49
CA ASN A 295 48.68 1.92 -12.35
C ASN A 295 48.06 0.56 -11.97
N GLY A 296 46.96 0.19 -12.62
CA GLY A 296 46.24 -1.08 -12.36
C GLY A 296 45.40 -1.10 -11.08
N LYS A 297 45.42 -0.04 -10.26
CA LYS A 297 44.60 0.08 -9.05
C LYS A 297 43.33 0.90 -9.31
N ASN A 298 42.22 0.44 -8.76
CA ASN A 298 40.95 1.16 -8.76
C ASN A 298 40.92 2.12 -7.56
N ILE A 299 40.88 3.42 -7.82
CA ILE A 299 40.86 4.45 -6.79
C ILE A 299 39.49 5.13 -6.78
N VAL A 300 38.84 5.16 -5.62
CA VAL A 300 37.54 5.80 -5.44
C VAL A 300 37.74 7.19 -4.87
N ILE A 301 37.32 8.22 -5.61
CA ILE A 301 37.41 9.61 -5.15
C ILE A 301 36.06 10.05 -4.60
N THR A 302 36.00 10.34 -3.30
CA THR A 302 34.79 10.78 -2.60
C THR A 302 34.98 12.17 -2.00
N GLY A 303 33.88 12.80 -1.58
CA GLY A 303 33.96 14.08 -0.86
C GLY A 303 34.55 13.99 0.56
N SER A 304 34.73 12.80 1.12
CA SER A 304 35.36 12.65 2.44
C SER A 304 36.87 12.80 2.38
N LEU A 305 37.49 12.60 1.21
CA LEU A 305 38.93 12.75 1.03
C LEU A 305 39.36 14.22 1.10
N THR A 306 40.50 14.43 1.74
CA THR A 306 41.23 15.69 1.79
C THR A 306 41.94 15.99 0.48
N ILE A 307 42.27 17.26 0.24
CA ILE A 307 43.12 17.67 -0.88
C ILE A 307 44.41 16.86 -0.91
N ARG A 308 45.06 16.72 0.26
CA ARG A 308 46.32 15.95 0.42
C ARG A 308 46.15 14.47 0.08
N GLU A 309 45.05 13.84 0.52
CA GLU A 309 44.80 12.43 0.24
C GLU A 309 44.56 12.17 -1.25
N VAL A 310 43.80 13.05 -1.93
CA VAL A 310 43.59 12.93 -3.38
C VAL A 310 44.90 13.08 -4.14
N GLU A 311 45.75 14.05 -3.78
CA GLU A 311 47.08 14.25 -4.37
C GLU A 311 47.96 13.00 -4.17
N LYS A 312 47.99 12.42 -2.96
CA LYS A 312 48.75 11.21 -2.63
C LYS A 312 48.24 9.96 -3.37
N LEU A 313 46.93 9.78 -3.45
CA LEU A 313 46.31 8.61 -4.07
C LEU A 313 46.48 8.63 -5.59
N THR A 314 46.40 9.81 -6.21
CA THR A 314 46.33 9.93 -7.66
C THR A 314 47.62 10.38 -8.33
N GLY A 315 48.56 10.96 -7.57
CA GLY A 315 49.75 11.61 -8.12
C GLY A 315 49.45 12.90 -8.88
N VAL A 316 48.18 13.34 -8.92
CA VAL A 316 47.78 14.60 -9.55
C VAL A 316 48.05 15.75 -8.58
N PRO A 317 48.83 16.78 -8.98
CA PRO A 317 49.12 17.91 -8.10
C PRO A 317 47.85 18.62 -7.64
N ALA A 318 47.72 18.85 -6.34
CA ALA A 318 46.57 19.53 -5.75
C ALA A 318 46.31 20.89 -6.43
N ARG A 319 47.37 21.65 -6.71
CA ARG A 319 47.29 22.96 -7.39
C ARG A 319 46.54 22.89 -8.73
N TYR A 320 46.71 21.81 -9.50
CA TYR A 320 46.05 21.65 -10.78
C TYR A 320 44.53 21.52 -10.59
N ILE A 321 44.12 20.67 -9.64
CA ILE A 321 42.71 20.41 -9.33
C ILE A 321 42.06 21.67 -8.75
N LEU A 322 42.72 22.33 -7.79
CA LEU A 322 42.22 23.56 -7.16
C LEU A 322 42.03 24.68 -8.19
N ARG A 323 43.01 24.91 -9.07
CA ARG A 323 42.92 25.91 -10.15
C ARG A 323 41.76 25.64 -11.10
N LYS A 324 41.55 24.37 -11.50
CA LYS A 324 40.44 23.97 -12.38
C LYS A 324 39.07 24.10 -11.71
N LEU A 325 39.02 24.06 -10.37
CA LEU A 325 37.81 24.27 -9.58
C LEU A 325 37.60 25.74 -9.18
N GLY A 326 38.50 26.66 -9.52
CA GLY A 326 38.42 28.07 -9.11
C GLY A 326 38.66 28.27 -7.61
N ILE A 327 39.38 27.36 -6.96
CA ILE A 327 39.65 27.40 -5.52
C ILE A 327 41.04 28.03 -5.26
N PRO A 328 41.17 28.99 -4.32
CA PRO A 328 42.47 29.57 -3.95
C PRO A 328 43.50 28.53 -3.52
N GLU A 329 44.75 28.64 -4.01
CA GLU A 329 45.81 27.65 -3.74
C GLU A 329 46.34 27.68 -2.29
N ASN A 330 46.07 28.75 -1.54
CA ASN A 330 46.47 28.90 -0.13
C ASN A 330 45.57 28.16 0.87
N ILE A 331 44.57 27.41 0.40
CA ILE A 331 43.68 26.60 1.24
C ILE A 331 44.45 25.47 1.92
N SER A 332 44.13 25.23 3.19
CA SER A 332 44.68 24.11 3.96
C SER A 332 44.43 22.77 3.24
N LYS A 333 45.51 22.06 2.91
CA LYS A 333 45.46 20.75 2.25
C LYS A 333 44.73 19.65 3.05
N ASN A 334 44.42 19.90 4.33
CA ASN A 334 43.64 19.01 5.18
C ASN A 334 42.12 19.22 5.04
N MET A 335 41.66 20.20 4.27
CA MET A 335 40.24 20.34 3.95
C MET A 335 39.78 19.22 3.01
N ASN A 336 38.58 18.69 3.27
CA ASN A 336 37.94 17.70 2.41
C ASN A 336 37.12 18.33 1.29
N TYR A 337 37.05 17.65 0.16
CA TYR A 337 36.32 18.12 -1.02
C TYR A 337 34.80 18.24 -0.76
N GLY A 338 34.27 17.51 0.22
CA GLY A 338 32.87 17.58 0.65
C GLY A 338 32.49 18.88 1.35
N ARG A 339 33.44 19.51 2.06
CA ARG A 339 33.31 20.87 2.61
C ARG A 339 33.57 21.92 1.53
N LEU A 340 34.65 21.76 0.76
CA LEU A 340 35.01 22.70 -0.29
C LEU A 340 33.92 22.86 -1.35
N ARG A 341 33.25 21.76 -1.74
CA ARG A 341 32.17 21.83 -2.74
C ARG A 341 30.98 22.69 -2.32
N LYS A 342 30.73 22.81 -1.00
CA LYS A 342 29.66 23.67 -0.47
C LYS A 342 30.06 25.15 -0.52
N VAL A 343 31.35 25.44 -0.36
CA VAL A 343 31.88 26.81 -0.33
C VAL A 343 32.10 27.35 -1.75
N TYR A 344 32.64 26.53 -2.64
CA TYR A 344 33.07 26.92 -3.98
C TYR A 344 32.16 26.39 -5.10
N ASN A 345 30.98 25.85 -4.73
CA ASN A 345 29.91 25.44 -5.64
C ASN A 345 30.35 24.57 -6.84
N PHE A 346 30.91 23.39 -6.55
CA PHE A 346 31.25 22.38 -7.57
C PHE A 346 30.69 21.00 -7.19
N GLN A 347 30.80 20.02 -8.07
CA GLN A 347 30.41 18.63 -7.80
C GLN A 347 31.64 17.72 -7.68
N ILE A 348 31.57 16.64 -6.88
CA ILE A 348 32.71 15.71 -6.71
C ILE A 348 33.12 15.07 -8.04
N GLN A 349 32.19 14.94 -8.99
CA GLN A 349 32.50 14.50 -10.35
C GLN A 349 33.45 15.44 -11.10
N ASP A 350 33.45 16.74 -10.81
CA ASP A 350 34.39 17.70 -11.41
C ASP A 350 35.83 17.40 -10.97
N VAL A 351 36.02 17.07 -9.69
CA VAL A 351 37.31 16.61 -9.15
C VAL A 351 37.81 15.38 -9.92
N ARG A 352 36.93 14.39 -10.14
CA ARG A 352 37.26 13.17 -10.89
C ARG A 352 37.58 13.47 -12.35
N ARG A 353 36.80 14.34 -12.98
CA ARG A 353 37.02 14.78 -14.37
C ARG A 353 38.40 15.39 -14.52
N TYR A 354 38.79 16.32 -13.64
CA TYR A 354 40.10 16.97 -13.70
C TYR A 354 41.26 16.00 -13.41
N ILE A 355 41.09 15.05 -12.50
CA ILE A 355 42.09 13.99 -12.31
C ILE A 355 42.29 13.19 -13.62
N ARG A 356 41.20 12.79 -14.29
CA ARG A 356 41.29 12.06 -15.56
C ARG A 356 41.91 12.91 -16.68
N GLU A 357 41.54 14.18 -16.78
CA GLU A 357 42.12 15.11 -17.75
C GLU A 357 43.63 15.23 -17.57
N TYR A 358 44.10 15.41 -16.34
CA TYR A 358 45.52 15.50 -16.03
C TYR A 358 46.27 14.21 -16.41
N LEU A 359 45.72 13.05 -16.04
CA LEU A 359 46.32 11.75 -16.31
C LEU A 359 46.35 11.40 -17.81
N LYS A 360 45.44 11.93 -18.61
CA LYS A 360 45.46 11.78 -20.08
C LYS A 360 46.48 12.70 -20.76
N SER A 361 46.89 13.77 -20.09
CA SER A 361 47.83 14.77 -20.61
C SER A 361 49.30 14.49 -20.28
N LYS A 362 49.58 13.36 -19.62
CA LYS A 362 50.91 12.83 -19.31
C LYS A 362 51.07 11.48 -19.98
#